data_AF-A0A0C2VNK7-F1
#
_entry.id   AF-A0A0C2VNK7-F1
#
_cell.length_a   1.000
_cell.length_b   1.000
_cell.length_c   1.000
_cell.angle_alpha   90.00
_cell.angle_beta   90.00
_cell.angle_gamma   90.00
#
_symmetry.space_group_name_H-M   'P 1'
#
loop_
_entity.id
_entity.type
_entity.pdbx_description
1 polymer ?
#
loop_
_entity_poly.entity_id
_entity_poly.type
_entity_poly.pdbx_seq_one_letter_code
_entity_poly.pdbx_strand_id
1 'polypeptide(L)'
;MEILKKSGFASENIAFGMGGALLQKPNRDTLSFAMKTSAICIDGRWRDVFKDPITDSGKRSKKGRLAVTHKLQTLRLEDLGDSENLLKPIYRNGELLKEIDFDSVRKNSQTIPT
;
A
#
# COMPACT_ATOMS: atom_id res chain seq x y z
N MET A 1 -19.52 -11.85 -14.27
CA MET A 1 -20.76 -11.15 -14.61
C MET A 1 -21.15 -11.28 -16.07
N GLU A 2 -20.20 -11.22 -17.01
CA GLU A 2 -20.51 -11.26 -18.45
C GLU A 2 -21.34 -12.48 -18.90
N ILE A 3 -21.03 -13.67 -18.38
CA ILE A 3 -21.77 -14.90 -18.72
C ILE A 3 -23.22 -14.84 -18.21
N LEU A 4 -23.43 -14.41 -16.96
CA LEU A 4 -24.77 -14.27 -16.39
C LEU A 4 -25.63 -13.30 -17.20
N LYS A 5 -25.04 -12.16 -17.59
CA LYS A 5 -25.71 -11.17 -18.43
C LYS A 5 -26.11 -11.75 -19.79
N LYS A 6 -25.21 -12.46 -20.46
CA LYS A 6 -25.49 -13.12 -21.76
C LYS A 6 -26.54 -14.22 -21.66
N SER A 7 -26.59 -14.92 -20.53
CA SER A 7 -27.57 -15.96 -20.26
C SER A 7 -28.91 -15.44 -19.72
N GLY A 8 -29.08 -14.12 -19.58
CA GLY A 8 -30.34 -13.50 -19.13
C GLY A 8 -30.61 -13.66 -17.62
N PHE A 9 -29.61 -14.01 -16.81
CA PHE A 9 -29.76 -14.14 -15.37
C PHE A 9 -29.52 -12.81 -14.65
N ALA A 10 -30.45 -12.43 -13.76
CA ALA A 10 -30.27 -11.30 -12.86
C ALA A 10 -29.21 -11.62 -11.80
N SER A 11 -28.20 -10.77 -11.66
CA SER A 11 -27.12 -10.98 -10.68
C SER A 11 -27.58 -10.89 -9.23
N GLU A 12 -28.69 -10.20 -8.97
CA GLU A 12 -29.28 -10.04 -7.63
C GLU A 12 -29.78 -11.38 -7.04
N ASN A 13 -30.05 -12.36 -7.90
CA ASN A 13 -30.54 -13.68 -7.51
C ASN A 13 -29.42 -14.68 -7.20
N ILE A 14 -28.15 -14.25 -7.22
CA ILE A 14 -26.99 -15.14 -7.11
C ILE A 14 -26.03 -14.62 -6.04
N ALA A 15 -25.63 -15.52 -5.14
CA ALA A 15 -24.53 -15.31 -4.21
C ALA A 15 -23.26 -16.01 -4.72
N PHE A 16 -22.10 -15.37 -4.56
CA PHE A 16 -20.81 -15.95 -4.92
C PHE A 16 -20.03 -16.31 -3.65
N GLY A 17 -19.62 -17.58 -3.56
CA GLY A 17 -18.66 -18.05 -2.56
C GLY A 17 -17.30 -18.29 -3.18
N MET A 18 -16.24 -17.78 -2.56
CA MET A 18 -14.85 -18.07 -2.96
C MET A 18 -14.05 -18.56 -1.76
N GLY A 19 -13.48 -19.76 -1.88
CA GLY A 19 -12.61 -20.37 -0.88
C GLY A 19 -11.13 -20.11 -1.16
N GLY A 20 -10.39 -21.16 -1.52
CA GLY A 20 -8.93 -21.10 -1.69
C GLY A 20 -8.43 -20.06 -2.69
N ALA A 21 -9.18 -19.79 -3.76
CA ALA A 21 -8.81 -18.73 -4.71
C ALA A 21 -8.79 -17.32 -4.09
N LEU A 22 -9.63 -17.06 -3.08
CA LEU A 22 -9.70 -15.78 -2.39
C LEU A 22 -8.68 -15.68 -1.25
N LEU A 23 -8.52 -16.75 -0.46
CA LEU A 23 -7.77 -16.69 0.81
C LEU A 23 -6.39 -17.38 0.78
N GLN A 24 -6.12 -18.25 -0.20
CA GLN A 24 -4.88 -19.05 -0.23
C GLN A 24 -4.03 -18.82 -1.48
N LYS A 25 -4.67 -18.47 -2.62
CA LYS A 25 -3.97 -18.25 -3.89
C LYS A 25 -3.13 -16.96 -3.91
N PRO A 26 -3.60 -15.81 -3.38
CA PRO A 26 -2.77 -14.61 -3.32
C PRO A 26 -1.55 -14.85 -2.44
N ASN A 27 -0.41 -14.35 -2.88
CA ASN A 27 0.85 -14.44 -2.15
C ASN A 27 1.53 -13.05 -2.09
N ARG A 28 2.66 -12.96 -1.39
CA ARG A 28 3.42 -11.71 -1.23
C ARG A 28 3.72 -11.02 -2.57
N ASP A 29 4.02 -11.79 -3.61
CA ASP A 29 4.39 -11.29 -4.93
C ASP A 29 3.20 -10.81 -5.76
N THR A 30 1.98 -11.22 -5.41
CA THR A 30 0.76 -10.81 -6.14
C THR A 30 0.62 -9.29 -6.23
N LEU A 31 1.05 -8.57 -5.18
CA LEU A 31 1.12 -7.11 -5.14
C LEU A 31 2.56 -6.58 -5.04
N SER A 32 3.56 -7.46 -5.19
CA SER A 32 4.98 -7.11 -5.07
C SER A 32 5.36 -6.42 -3.75
N PHE A 33 4.72 -6.78 -2.63
CA PHE A 33 5.06 -6.20 -1.33
C PHE A 33 6.49 -6.53 -0.92
N ALA A 34 7.25 -5.50 -0.54
CA ALA A 34 8.65 -5.62 -0.15
C ALA A 34 9.04 -4.53 0.85
N MET A 35 9.87 -4.91 1.84
CA MET A 35 10.54 -3.97 2.74
C MET A 35 11.99 -3.76 2.29
N LYS A 36 12.45 -2.51 2.28
CA LYS A 36 13.82 -2.13 1.90
C LYS A 36 14.25 -0.92 2.73
N THR A 37 15.50 -0.92 3.19
CA THR A 37 16.12 0.28 3.78
C THR A 37 16.29 1.33 2.69
N SER A 38 15.71 2.52 2.89
CA SER A 38 15.79 3.64 1.94
C SER A 38 16.69 4.78 2.41
N ALA A 39 16.95 4.88 3.72
CA ALA A 39 17.83 5.90 4.30
C ALA A 39 18.46 5.41 5.62
N ILE A 40 19.60 6.01 5.98
CA ILE A 40 20.28 5.82 7.27
C ILE A 40 20.70 7.18 7.83
N CYS A 41 20.62 7.37 9.15
CA CYS A 41 21.12 8.56 9.84
C CYS A 41 22.46 8.22 10.51
N ILE A 42 23.53 8.91 10.11
CA ILE A 42 24.89 8.73 10.66
C ILE A 42 25.38 10.11 11.09
N ASP A 43 25.75 10.25 12.37
CA ASP A 43 26.20 11.51 12.97
C ASP A 43 25.22 12.68 12.71
N GLY A 44 23.91 12.40 12.84
CA GLY A 44 22.84 13.38 12.61
C GLY A 44 22.57 13.70 11.13
N ARG A 45 23.26 13.04 10.18
CA ARG A 45 23.11 13.28 8.74
C ARG A 45 22.42 12.10 8.06
N TRP A 46 21.33 12.38 7.37
CA TRP A 46 20.63 11.39 6.55
C TRP A 46 21.40 11.11 5.25
N ARG A 47 21.53 9.83 4.91
CA ARG A 47 22.13 9.34 3.67
C ARG A 47 21.18 8.35 2.99
N ASP A 48 21.16 8.37 1.67
CA ASP A 48 20.40 7.42 0.88
C ASP A 48 20.99 6.03 0.96
N VAL A 49 20.11 5.04 1.09
CA VAL A 49 20.43 3.62 0.96
C VAL A 49 19.45 3.04 -0.04
N PHE A 50 19.92 2.25 -1.00
CA PHE A 50 19.04 1.58 -1.95
C PHE A 50 19.74 0.38 -2.57
N LYS A 51 18.92 -0.56 -3.04
CA LYS A 51 19.36 -1.68 -3.86
C LYS A 51 19.10 -1.34 -5.32
N ASP A 52 20.09 -1.55 -6.17
CA ASP A 52 19.99 -1.41 -7.63
C ASP A 52 20.70 -2.61 -8.29
N PRO A 53 20.02 -3.76 -8.43
CA PRO A 53 20.66 -4.97 -8.91
C PRO A 53 20.89 -4.89 -10.43
N ILE A 54 22.12 -5.20 -10.86
CA ILE A 54 22.55 -5.14 -12.27
C ILE A 54 21.64 -5.96 -13.20
N THR A 55 21.14 -7.10 -12.73
CA THR A 55 20.40 -8.07 -13.52
C THR A 55 18.90 -7.80 -13.62
N ASP A 56 18.36 -6.84 -12.86
CA ASP A 56 16.91 -6.58 -12.81
C ASP A 56 16.60 -5.15 -12.34
N SER A 57 16.56 -4.21 -13.28
CA SER A 57 16.27 -2.80 -13.01
C SER A 57 14.88 -2.57 -12.38
N GLY A 58 13.93 -3.49 -12.58
CA GLY A 58 12.60 -3.45 -11.97
C GLY A 58 12.63 -3.63 -10.45
N LYS A 59 13.73 -4.18 -9.90
CA LYS A 59 13.94 -4.37 -8.46
C LYS A 59 14.69 -3.22 -7.78
N ARG A 60 14.93 -2.11 -8.48
CA ARG A 60 15.54 -0.92 -7.90
C ARG A 60 14.65 -0.32 -6.82
N SER A 61 15.17 -0.13 -5.61
CA SER A 61 14.41 0.44 -4.50
C SER A 61 14.45 1.97 -4.49
N LYS A 62 13.44 2.59 -3.86
CA LYS A 62 13.40 4.04 -3.62
C LYS A 62 14.49 4.45 -2.61
N LYS A 63 14.86 5.74 -2.65
CA LYS A 63 15.92 6.36 -1.84
C LYS A 63 15.35 7.45 -0.94
N GLY A 64 15.94 7.64 0.22
CA GLY A 64 15.65 8.73 1.13
C GLY A 64 14.53 8.42 2.12
N ARG A 65 14.16 9.44 2.89
CA ARG A 65 12.95 9.42 3.73
C ARG A 65 11.77 9.71 2.83
N LEU A 66 10.67 8.98 2.98
CA LEU A 66 9.57 9.01 2.00
C LEU A 66 8.28 9.55 2.61
N ALA A 67 7.47 10.16 1.76
CA ALA A 67 6.11 10.63 2.05
C ALA A 67 5.15 10.17 0.94
N VAL A 68 3.86 10.11 1.25
CA VAL A 68 2.80 9.79 0.27
C VAL A 68 1.77 10.91 0.27
N THR A 69 1.39 11.40 -0.91
CA THR A 69 0.38 12.45 -1.05
C THR A 69 -1.01 11.86 -1.32
N HIS A 70 -2.05 12.70 -1.24
CA HIS A 70 -3.43 12.34 -1.63
C HIS A 70 -3.57 11.87 -3.08
N LYS A 71 -2.63 12.23 -3.97
CA LYS A 71 -2.57 11.72 -5.35
C LYS A 71 -1.92 10.34 -5.46
N LEU A 72 -1.68 9.66 -4.33
CA LEU A 72 -0.97 8.38 -4.21
C LEU A 72 0.43 8.40 -4.82
N GLN A 73 1.08 9.58 -4.81
CA GLN A 73 2.45 9.75 -5.27
C GLN A 73 3.41 9.61 -4.10
N THR A 74 4.49 8.84 -4.30
CA THR A 74 5.60 8.80 -3.35
C THR A 74 6.59 9.91 -3.67
N LEU A 75 6.86 10.76 -2.69
CA LEU A 75 7.88 11.81 -2.75
C LEU A 75 8.95 11.55 -1.68
N ARG A 76 10.10 12.22 -1.79
CA ARG A 76 11.00 12.32 -0.63
C ARG A 76 10.35 13.26 0.39
N LEU A 77 10.61 13.03 1.67
CA LEU A 77 9.99 13.79 2.75
C LEU A 77 10.36 15.28 2.67
N GLU A 78 11.59 15.58 2.28
CA GLU A 78 12.09 16.94 2.02
C GLU A 78 11.40 17.65 0.85
N ASP A 79 10.89 16.90 -0.13
CA ASP A 79 10.24 17.44 -1.33
C ASP A 79 8.72 17.61 -1.16
N LEU A 80 8.19 17.26 0.02
CA LEU A 80 6.76 17.28 0.28
C LEU A 80 6.17 18.70 0.28
N GLY A 81 6.98 19.71 0.67
CA GLY A 81 6.54 21.09 0.84
C GLY A 81 5.34 21.20 1.80
N ASP A 82 4.32 21.94 1.37
CA ASP A 82 3.08 22.15 2.15
C ASP A 82 2.05 21.01 1.98
N SER A 83 2.37 19.97 1.19
CA SER A 83 1.45 18.85 1.00
C SER A 83 1.34 17.98 2.25
N GLU A 84 0.17 17.40 2.46
CA GLU A 84 -0.01 16.45 3.56
C GLU A 84 0.71 15.12 3.27
N ASN A 85 1.49 14.63 4.24
CA ASN A 85 1.94 13.24 4.26
C ASN A 85 0.84 12.33 4.80
N LEU A 86 0.37 11.40 3.97
CA LEU A 86 -0.60 10.37 4.36
C LEU A 86 -0.01 9.32 5.32
N LEU A 87 1.30 9.14 5.33
CA LEU A 87 1.96 8.25 6.28
C LEU A 87 2.00 8.92 7.66
N LYS A 88 1.23 8.38 8.61
CA LYS A 88 1.19 8.84 10.00
C LYS A 88 1.87 7.82 10.92
N PRO A 89 2.60 8.25 11.95
CA PRO A 89 3.19 7.34 12.92
C PRO A 89 2.09 6.62 13.71
N ILE A 90 2.10 5.29 13.69
CA ILE A 90 1.17 4.46 14.48
C ILE A 90 1.85 3.80 15.68
N TYR A 91 3.19 3.72 15.69
CA TYR A 91 3.98 3.07 16.73
C TYR A 91 5.30 3.83 16.93
N ARG A 92 5.76 3.98 18.17
CA ARG A 92 7.02 4.65 18.51
C ARG A 92 7.55 4.15 19.85
N ASN A 93 8.82 3.78 19.89
CA ASN A 93 9.56 3.47 21.12
C ASN A 93 8.88 2.46 22.07
N GLY A 94 8.28 1.40 21.54
CA GLY A 94 7.59 0.41 22.38
C GLY A 94 6.07 0.58 22.42
N GLU A 95 5.57 1.77 22.06
CA GLU A 95 4.18 2.17 22.31
C GLU A 95 3.36 2.32 21.03
N LEU A 96 2.11 1.86 21.08
CA LEU A 96 1.12 2.07 20.03
C LEU A 96 0.50 3.47 20.20
N LEU A 97 0.64 4.31 19.18
CA LEU A 97 0.19 5.71 19.19
C LEU A 97 -1.25 5.90 18.71
N LYS A 98 -1.75 4.96 17.89
CA LYS A 98 -3.08 5.03 17.30
C LYS A 98 -3.62 3.63 17.03
N GLU A 99 -4.79 3.36 17.58
CA GLU A 99 -5.62 2.22 17.20
C GLU A 99 -6.61 2.63 16.11
N ILE A 100 -6.96 1.67 15.25
CA ILE A 100 -7.95 1.84 14.19
C ILE A 100 -8.92 0.68 14.30
N ASP A 101 -10.18 0.98 14.58
CA ASP A 101 -11.24 -0.02 14.64
C ASP A 101 -11.61 -0.56 13.25
N PHE A 102 -12.27 -1.71 13.23
CA PHE A 102 -12.58 -2.40 11.97
C PHE A 102 -13.64 -1.66 11.13
N ASP A 103 -14.54 -0.90 11.76
CA ASP A 103 -15.56 -0.14 11.05
C ASP A 103 -14.96 1.05 10.31
N SER A 104 -13.94 1.69 10.87
CA SER A 104 -13.12 2.71 10.22
C SER A 104 -12.39 2.14 9.01
N VAL A 105 -11.81 0.93 9.14
CA VAL A 105 -11.17 0.23 7.99
C VAL A 105 -12.19 -0.01 6.88
N ARG A 106 -13.38 -0.53 7.21
CA ARG A 106 -14.46 -0.76 6.24
C ARG A 106 -14.87 0.53 5.55
N LYS A 107 -15.11 1.60 6.31
CA LYS A 107 -15.49 2.92 5.78
C LYS A 107 -14.43 3.46 4.82
N ASN A 108 -13.15 3.33 5.15
CA ASN A 108 -12.05 3.80 4.29
C ASN A 108 -11.91 2.99 2.99
N SER A 109 -12.35 1.72 2.99
CA SER A 109 -12.29 0.84 1.80
C SER A 109 -13.47 1.04 0.84
N GLN A 110 -14.50 1.78 1.24
CA GLN A 110 -15.62 2.08 0.37
C GLN A 110 -15.13 3.01 -0.74
N THR A 111 -15.34 2.60 -1.99
CA THR A 111 -15.09 3.46 -3.16
C THR A 111 -15.87 4.76 -3.01
N ILE A 112 -15.19 5.90 -3.20
CA ILE A 112 -15.87 7.15 -3.53
C ILE A 112 -16.66 6.87 -4.83
N PRO A 113 -17.97 7.15 -4.88
CA PRO A 113 -18.73 7.03 -6.12
C PRO A 113 -18.03 7.87 -7.21
N THR A 114 -17.60 7.22 -8.28
CA THR A 114 -17.27 7.90 -9.55
C THR A 114 -18.54 8.38 -10.22
#